data_AF-A0A1W9LTI1-F1
#
_entry.id   AF-A0A1W9LTI1-F1
#
_cell.length_a   1.000
_cell.length_b   1.000
_cell.length_c   1.000
_cell.angle_alpha   90.00
_cell.angle_beta   90.00
_cell.angle_gamma   90.00
#
_symmetry.space_group_name_H-M   'P 1'
#
loop_
_entity.id
_entity.type
_entity.pdbx_description
1 polymer ?
#
loop_
_entity_poly.entity_id
_entity_poly.type
_entity_poly.pdbx_seq_one_letter_code
_entity_poly.pdbx_strand_id
1 'polypeptide(L)'
;MPEKEDLQSRAVASYRNLLTAYEDIARQLDEPDAPAVQELADRIAAGLDEVKLYDERLSQAGPPPQRNSSLEQERRHLAQLIQRQYELLFPRIRGMIALYHAELQQIRHGKAGMNGYHPERSPSGGRLNTSC
;
A
#
# COMPACT_ATOMS: atom_id res chain seq x y z
N MET A 1 -29.58 25.08 -8.88
CA MET A 1 -29.73 23.72 -9.44
C MET A 1 -29.36 22.72 -8.35
N PRO A 2 -30.35 22.15 -7.65
CA PRO A 2 -30.13 21.32 -6.46
C PRO A 2 -29.29 20.07 -6.74
N GLU A 3 -29.37 19.51 -7.95
CA GLU A 3 -28.60 18.31 -8.35
C GLU A 3 -27.09 18.53 -8.39
N LYS A 4 -26.63 19.73 -8.77
CA LYS A 4 -25.20 20.05 -8.85
C LYS A 4 -24.57 20.26 -7.47
N GLU A 5 -25.34 20.78 -6.54
CA GLU A 5 -24.93 20.99 -5.14
C GLU A 5 -24.85 19.65 -4.38
N ASP A 6 -25.77 18.72 -4.66
CA ASP A 6 -25.67 17.33 -4.19
C ASP A 6 -24.42 16.62 -4.73
N LEU A 7 -24.13 16.77 -6.03
CA LEU A 7 -22.92 16.20 -6.63
C LEU A 7 -21.62 16.75 -6.01
N GLN A 8 -21.57 18.06 -5.72
CA GLN A 8 -20.40 18.65 -5.04
C GLN A 8 -20.23 18.13 -3.62
N SER A 9 -21.34 18.01 -2.89
CA SER A 9 -21.33 17.47 -1.52
C SER A 9 -20.86 16.01 -1.49
N ARG A 10 -21.32 15.19 -2.45
CA ARG A 10 -20.87 13.80 -2.61
C ARG A 10 -19.40 13.70 -3.01
N ALA A 11 -18.91 14.57 -3.90
CA ALA A 11 -17.50 14.63 -4.24
C ALA A 11 -16.64 14.97 -3.01
N VAL A 12 -17.03 15.97 -2.21
CA VAL A 12 -16.30 16.27 -0.97
C VAL A 12 -16.32 15.08 -0.01
N ALA A 13 -17.46 14.40 0.13
CA ALA A 13 -17.57 13.22 0.97
C ALA A 13 -16.64 12.07 0.52
N SER A 14 -16.50 11.81 -0.78
CA SER A 14 -15.59 10.77 -1.27
C SER A 14 -14.13 11.09 -0.98
N TYR A 15 -13.72 12.35 -1.12
CA TYR A 15 -12.37 12.79 -0.72
C TYR A 15 -12.13 12.61 0.80
N ARG A 16 -13.12 12.93 1.65
CA ARG A 16 -13.01 12.70 3.10
C ARG A 16 -12.86 11.21 3.42
N ASN A 17 -13.68 10.35 2.80
CA ASN A 17 -13.61 8.90 3.00
C ASN A 17 -12.25 8.33 2.58
N LEU A 18 -11.73 8.79 1.45
CA LEU A 18 -10.42 8.38 0.96
C LEU A 18 -9.30 8.82 1.92
N LEU A 19 -9.35 10.05 2.42
CA LEU A 19 -8.37 10.53 3.41
C LEU A 19 -8.38 9.67 4.68
N THR A 20 -9.56 9.33 5.20
CA THR A 20 -9.69 8.43 6.36
C THR A 20 -9.04 7.07 6.10
N ALA A 21 -9.24 6.49 4.90
CA ALA A 21 -8.61 5.22 4.55
C ALA A 21 -7.07 5.32 4.50
N TYR A 22 -6.53 6.44 4.02
CA TYR A 22 -5.09 6.72 4.06
C TYR A 22 -4.56 6.89 5.50
N GLU A 23 -5.33 7.51 6.40
CA GLU A 23 -4.95 7.64 7.81
C GLU A 23 -5.05 6.30 8.56
N ASP A 24 -6.01 5.45 8.21
CA ASP A 24 -6.14 4.09 8.74
C ASP A 24 -4.90 3.25 8.40
N ILE A 25 -4.47 3.26 7.12
CA ILE A 25 -3.30 2.47 6.70
C ILE A 25 -2.02 3.02 7.33
N ALA A 26 -1.90 4.34 7.48
CA ALA A 26 -0.76 4.96 8.16
C ALA A 26 -0.56 4.44 9.59
N ARG A 27 -1.66 4.18 10.30
CA ARG A 27 -1.64 3.65 11.67
C ARG A 27 -1.32 2.16 11.74
N GLN A 28 -1.71 1.37 10.73
CA GLN A 28 -1.44 -0.07 10.71
C GLN A 28 -0.05 -0.43 10.20
N LEU A 29 0.65 0.46 9.48
CA LEU A 29 1.98 0.16 8.94
C LEU A 29 3.08 0.00 9.99
N ASP A 30 2.85 0.43 11.23
CA ASP A 30 3.82 0.25 12.32
C ASP A 30 3.86 -1.20 12.84
N GLU A 31 2.72 -1.89 12.83
CA GLU A 31 2.58 -3.33 13.15
C GLU A 31 1.68 -4.00 12.11
N PRO A 32 2.23 -4.35 10.95
CA PRO A 32 1.43 -4.76 9.79
C PRO A 32 0.86 -6.16 9.96
N ASP A 33 -0.46 -6.25 10.14
CA ASP A 33 -1.23 -7.47 9.94
C ASP A 33 -1.64 -7.57 8.46
N ALA A 34 -1.13 -8.59 7.75
CA ALA A 34 -1.26 -8.68 6.29
C ALA A 34 -2.73 -8.67 5.79
N PRO A 35 -3.69 -9.41 6.40
CA PRO A 35 -5.10 -9.31 6.03
C PRO A 35 -5.69 -7.92 6.26
N ALA A 36 -5.38 -7.28 7.38
CA ALA A 36 -5.89 -5.94 7.69
C ALA A 36 -5.33 -4.88 6.73
N VAL A 37 -4.04 -4.96 6.40
CA VAL A 37 -3.42 -4.07 5.40
C VAL A 37 -4.02 -4.27 4.02
N GLN A 38 -4.33 -5.52 3.63
CA GLN A 38 -5.00 -5.80 2.36
C GLN A 38 -6.40 -5.19 2.30
N GLU A 39 -7.20 -5.35 3.35
CA GLU A 39 -8.54 -4.75 3.43
C GLU A 39 -8.49 -3.22 3.30
N LEU A 40 -7.51 -2.58 3.94
CA LEU A 40 -7.29 -1.15 3.82
C LEU A 40 -6.84 -0.73 2.41
N ALA A 41 -5.98 -1.52 1.75
CA ALA A 41 -5.59 -1.27 0.38
C ALA A 41 -6.78 -1.35 -0.58
N ASP A 42 -7.67 -2.33 -0.39
CA ASP A 42 -8.89 -2.47 -1.20
C ASP A 42 -9.86 -1.30 -0.94
N ARG A 43 -9.99 -0.83 0.30
CA ARG A 43 -10.75 0.38 0.64
C ARG A 43 -10.18 1.63 -0.03
N ILE A 44 -8.87 1.79 -0.08
CA ILE A 44 -8.21 2.92 -0.78
C ILE A 44 -8.49 2.85 -2.28
N ALA A 45 -8.38 1.67 -2.90
CA ALA A 45 -8.67 1.47 -4.31
C ALA A 45 -10.12 1.85 -4.65
N ALA A 46 -11.09 1.34 -3.87
CA ALA A 46 -12.50 1.69 -4.03
C ALA A 46 -12.77 3.20 -3.84
N GLY A 47 -12.10 3.83 -2.87
CA GLY A 47 -12.20 5.27 -2.64
C GLY A 47 -11.64 6.12 -3.79
N LEU A 48 -10.54 5.69 -4.43
CA LEU A 48 -9.99 6.33 -5.62
C LEU A 48 -10.97 6.26 -6.80
N ASP A 49 -11.60 5.11 -7.01
CA ASP A 49 -12.63 4.94 -8.04
C ASP A 49 -13.85 5.83 -7.78
N GLU A 50 -14.27 5.96 -6.52
CA GLU A 50 -15.38 6.83 -6.13
C GLU A 50 -15.06 8.33 -6.35
N VAL A 51 -13.84 8.76 -5.97
CA VAL A 51 -13.36 10.12 -6.24
C VAL A 51 -13.37 10.41 -7.74
N LYS A 52 -12.82 9.48 -8.54
CA LYS A 52 -12.79 9.61 -10.01
C LYS A 52 -14.20 9.72 -10.59
N LEU A 53 -15.13 8.87 -10.15
CA LEU A 53 -16.52 8.87 -10.59
C LEU A 53 -17.19 10.24 -10.36
N TYR A 54 -17.05 10.80 -9.17
CA TYR A 54 -17.70 12.09 -8.85
C TYR A 54 -17.01 13.28 -9.53
N ASP A 55 -15.68 13.26 -9.69
CA ASP A 55 -14.97 14.30 -10.44
C ASP A 55 -15.36 14.28 -11.93
N GLU A 56 -15.52 13.10 -12.53
CA GLU A 56 -16.01 12.94 -13.90
C GLU A 56 -17.44 13.49 -14.03
N ARG A 57 -18.35 13.11 -13.12
CA ARG A 57 -19.74 13.63 -13.12
C ARG A 57 -19.79 15.14 -12.93
N LEU A 58 -18.96 15.71 -12.06
CA LEU A 58 -18.88 17.16 -11.86
C LEU A 58 -18.38 17.88 -13.12
N SER A 59 -17.41 17.28 -13.84
CA SER A 59 -16.92 17.84 -15.10
C SER A 59 -17.98 17.86 -16.21
N GLN A 60 -18.89 16.88 -16.20
CA GLN A 60 -19.99 16.75 -17.16
C GLN A 60 -21.19 17.63 -16.81
N ALA A 61 -21.38 17.99 -15.54
CA ALA A 61 -22.49 18.82 -15.04
C ALA A 61 -22.36 20.33 -15.37
N GLY A 62 -21.65 20.67 -16.45
CA GLY A 62 -21.46 22.03 -16.94
C GLY A 62 -20.22 22.73 -16.36
N PRO A 63 -20.14 24.07 -16.44
CA PRO A 63 -18.92 24.80 -16.09
C PRO A 63 -18.46 24.50 -14.66
N PRO A 64 -17.15 24.45 -14.42
CA PRO A 64 -16.60 24.08 -13.13
C PRO A 64 -17.17 24.99 -12.02
N PRO A 65 -17.35 24.47 -10.80
CA PRO A 65 -17.73 25.32 -9.67
C PRO A 65 -16.84 26.56 -9.61
N GLN A 66 -17.43 27.69 -9.18
CA GLN A 66 -16.64 28.88 -8.90
C GLN A 66 -15.48 28.46 -7.99
N ARG A 67 -14.25 28.78 -8.39
CA ARG A 67 -13.02 28.34 -7.69
C ARG A 67 -13.01 28.68 -6.19
N ASN A 68 -13.87 29.60 -5.76
CA ASN A 68 -13.98 30.13 -4.41
C ASN A 68 -15.23 29.62 -3.67
N SER A 69 -15.98 28.65 -4.19
CA SER A 69 -17.01 28.00 -3.39
C SER A 69 -16.36 27.26 -2.23
N SER A 70 -17.00 27.27 -1.06
CA SER A 70 -16.50 26.59 0.15
C SER A 70 -16.21 25.11 -0.10
N LEU A 71 -17.09 24.43 -0.84
CA LEU A 71 -16.94 23.01 -1.18
C LEU A 71 -15.76 22.74 -2.12
N GLU A 72 -15.49 23.61 -3.10
CA GLU A 72 -14.34 23.45 -4.00
C GLU A 72 -13.01 23.75 -3.29
N GLN A 73 -13.01 24.73 -2.38
CA GLN A 73 -11.85 24.98 -1.51
C GLN A 73 -11.57 23.79 -0.61
N GLU A 74 -12.61 23.22 0.01
CA GLU A 74 -12.49 22.02 0.83
C GLU A 74 -11.96 20.83 0.01
N ARG A 75 -12.54 20.55 -1.16
CA ARG A 75 -12.10 19.46 -2.04
C ARG A 75 -10.61 19.58 -2.38
N ARG A 76 -10.14 20.78 -2.71
CA ARG A 76 -8.70 21.02 -2.98
C ARG A 76 -7.84 20.82 -1.75
N HIS A 77 -8.30 21.26 -0.59
CA HIS A 77 -7.59 21.05 0.66
C HIS A 77 -7.45 19.54 0.97
N LEU A 78 -8.54 18.79 0.85
CA LEU A 78 -8.54 17.33 1.02
C LEU A 78 -7.62 16.64 0.00
N ALA A 79 -7.65 17.05 -1.27
CA ALA A 79 -6.74 16.52 -2.29
C ALA A 79 -5.26 16.73 -1.92
N GLN A 80 -4.91 17.90 -1.38
CA GLN A 80 -3.56 18.17 -0.91
C GLN A 80 -3.17 17.29 0.29
N LEU A 81 -4.10 17.06 1.23
CA LEU A 81 -3.86 16.17 2.37
C LEU A 81 -3.64 14.72 1.91
N ILE A 82 -4.47 14.23 0.99
CA ILE A 82 -4.34 12.88 0.41
C ILE A 82 -2.99 12.73 -0.31
N GLN A 83 -2.60 13.73 -1.11
CA GLN A 83 -1.30 13.72 -1.80
C GLN A 83 -0.15 13.65 -0.81
N ARG A 84 -0.20 14.41 0.29
CA ARG A 84 0.81 14.34 1.36
C ARG A 84 0.83 12.96 2.02
N GLN A 85 -0.33 12.38 2.30
CA GLN A 85 -0.39 11.02 2.87
C GLN A 85 0.23 10.00 1.92
N TYR A 86 -0.07 10.08 0.62
CA TYR A 86 0.54 9.22 -0.39
C TYR A 86 2.07 9.34 -0.41
N GLU A 87 2.60 10.56 -0.41
CA GLU A 87 4.04 10.83 -0.40
C GLU A 87 4.75 10.29 0.85
N LEU A 88 4.06 10.25 2.00
CA LEU A 88 4.58 9.70 3.24
C LEU A 88 4.51 8.16 3.28
N LEU A 89 3.40 7.58 2.81
CA LEU A 89 3.11 6.16 2.94
C LEU A 89 3.83 5.33 1.89
N PHE A 90 3.90 5.82 0.66
CA PHE A 90 4.44 5.06 -0.46
C PHE A 90 5.92 4.65 -0.26
N PRO A 91 6.82 5.52 0.24
CA PRO A 91 8.18 5.10 0.58
C PRO A 91 8.22 4.07 1.71
N ARG A 92 7.38 4.20 2.75
CA ARG A 92 7.32 3.26 3.88
C ARG A 92 6.91 1.86 3.41
N ILE A 93 5.84 1.79 2.60
CA ILE A 93 5.34 0.53 2.02
C ILE A 93 6.43 -0.13 1.16
N ARG A 94 7.12 0.64 0.30
CA ARG A 94 8.24 0.12 -0.50
C ARG A 94 9.38 -0.42 0.35
N GLY A 95 9.73 0.28 1.43
CA GLY A 95 10.74 -0.17 2.38
C GLY A 95 10.38 -1.52 3.01
N MET A 96 9.13 -1.67 3.46
CA MET A 96 8.64 -2.93 4.03
C MET A 96 8.69 -4.09 3.03
N ILE A 97 8.26 -3.87 1.78
CA ILE A 97 8.32 -4.89 0.73
C ILE A 97 9.78 -5.33 0.48
N ALA A 98 10.72 -4.39 0.48
CA ALA A 98 12.14 -4.70 0.32
C ALA A 98 12.68 -5.56 1.47
N LEU A 99 12.27 -5.26 2.71
CA LEU A 99 12.62 -6.08 3.89
C LEU A 99 12.06 -7.49 3.77
N TYR A 100 10.77 -7.65 3.47
CA TYR A 100 10.17 -8.99 3.27
C TYR A 100 10.84 -9.77 2.16
N HIS A 101 11.21 -9.12 1.06
CA HIS A 101 11.93 -9.78 -0.03
C HIS A 101 13.33 -10.24 0.41
N ALA A 102 14.05 -9.43 1.19
CA ALA A 102 15.34 -9.81 1.76
C ALA A 102 15.21 -10.99 2.73
N GLU A 103 14.21 -10.99 3.61
CA GLU A 103 13.91 -12.10 4.53
C GLU A 103 13.57 -13.39 3.77
N LEU A 104 12.73 -13.31 2.74
CA LEU A 104 12.41 -14.46 1.89
C LEU A 104 13.65 -15.03 1.19
N GLN A 105 14.55 -14.16 0.71
CA GLN A 105 15.83 -14.59 0.14
C GLN A 105 16.71 -15.26 1.19
N GLN A 106 16.82 -14.70 2.40
CA GLN A 106 17.56 -15.33 3.50
C GLN A 106 16.98 -16.70 3.87
N ILE A 107 15.66 -16.86 3.93
CA ILE A 107 15.02 -18.15 4.19
C ILE A 107 15.34 -19.14 3.07
N ARG A 108 15.29 -18.71 1.80
CA ARG A 108 15.59 -19.55 0.64
C ARG A 108 17.05 -19.99 0.64
N HIS A 109 17.99 -19.09 0.92
CA HIS A 109 19.41 -19.39 0.99
C HIS A 109 19.80 -20.15 2.26
N GLY A 110 19.14 -19.89 3.40
CA GLY A 110 19.30 -20.66 4.63
C GLY A 110 18.80 -22.10 4.50
N LYS A 111 17.67 -22.30 3.82
CA LYS A 111 17.18 -23.64 3.43
C LYS A 111 18.13 -24.33 2.44
N ALA A 112 18.72 -23.60 1.49
CA ALA A 112 19.75 -24.16 0.61
C ALA A 112 21.04 -24.53 1.37
N GLY A 113 21.46 -23.71 2.36
CA GLY A 113 22.61 -23.99 3.23
C GLY A 113 22.38 -25.18 4.17
N MET A 114 21.16 -25.40 4.65
CA MET A 114 20.81 -26.59 5.43
C MET A 114 20.64 -27.85 4.56
N ASN A 115 20.08 -27.75 3.36
CA ASN A 115 20.00 -28.88 2.43
C ASN A 115 21.37 -29.24 1.80
N GLY A 116 22.34 -28.31 1.82
CA GLY A 116 23.73 -28.57 1.45
C GLY A 116 24.55 -29.21 2.57
N TYR A 117 24.05 -29.22 3.81
CA TYR A 117 24.66 -29.91 4.95
C TYR A 117 24.20 -31.37 5.03
N HIS A 118 24.34 -32.11 3.92
CA HIS A 118 24.52 -33.55 4.05
C HIS A 118 25.99 -33.76 4.42
N PRO A 119 26.35 -34.24 5.63
CA PRO A 119 27.66 -34.84 5.80
C PRO A 119 27.66 -36.00 4.81
N GLU A 120 28.42 -35.87 3.72
CA GLU A 120 28.68 -37.02 2.88
C GLU A 120 29.16 -38.12 3.81
N ARG A 121 28.34 -39.18 3.90
CA ARG A 121 28.81 -40.48 4.29
C ARG A 121 30.02 -40.75 3.39
N SER A 122 31.22 -40.53 3.94
CA SER A 122 32.43 -41.10 3.38
C SER A 122 32.14 -42.59 3.17
N PRO A 123 32.17 -43.10 1.92
CA PRO A 123 32.22 -44.52 1.72
C PRO A 123 33.61 -44.95 2.20
N SER A 124 33.61 -45.79 3.23
CA SER A 124 34.68 -46.70 3.59
C SER A 124 35.54 -47.11 2.38
N GLY A 125 36.86 -46.87 2.44
CA GLY A 125 37.81 -47.48 1.50
C GLY A 125 39.12 -46.74 1.30
N GLY A 126 39.95 -46.60 2.33
CA GLY A 126 41.32 -46.08 2.19
C GLY A 126 42.20 -46.52 3.35
N ARG A 127 43.05 -47.52 3.09
CA ARG A 127 43.86 -48.29 4.04
C ARG A 127 44.59 -47.43 5.08
N LEU A 128 44.47 -47.82 6.35
CA LEU A 128 45.44 -47.48 7.39
C LEU A 128 46.77 -48.15 7.03
N ASN A 129 47.71 -47.40 6.44
CA ASN A 129 49.10 -47.80 6.45
C ASN A 129 49.71 -47.31 7.76
N THR A 130 49.69 -48.18 8.77
CA THR A 130 50.67 -48.15 9.84
C THR A 130 51.98 -48.68 9.28
N SER A 131 53.01 -47.85 9.21
CA SER A 131 54.40 -48.29 9.30
C SER A 131 55.24 -47.15 9.85
N CYS A 132 56.04 -47.52 10.86
CA CYS A 132 56.99 -46.72 11.62
C CYS A 132 58.06 -46.05 10.77
#